data_AF-A0A2G6JL97-F1
#
_entry.id   AF-A0A2G6JL97-F1
#
_cell.length_a   1.000
_cell.length_b   1.000
_cell.length_c   1.000
_cell.angle_alpha   90.00
_cell.angle_beta   90.00
_cell.angle_gamma   90.00
#
_symmetry.space_group_name_H-M   'P 1'
#
loop_
_entity.id
_entity.type
_entity.pdbx_description
1 polymer ?
#
loop_
_entity_poly.entity_id
_entity_poly.type
_entity_poly.pdbx_seq_one_letter_code
_entity_poly.pdbx_strand_id
1 'polypeptide(L)'
;MLIEDIDLMIGARRRLLAYAVRASEQEELLAPDLAEAAGFLRLDERLDGPIFVEMEVDPDFDKAMRVALAFEREQLPKGPQPLQGESSDVPLWLEDRLDAIERLRARLGED
;
A
#
# COMPACT_ATOMS: atom_id res chain seq x y z
N MET A 1 10.61 -8.78 -9.95
CA MET A 1 10.23 -8.01 -8.74
C MET A 1 10.95 -8.65 -7.57
N LEU A 2 11.39 -7.90 -6.55
CA LEU A 2 12.04 -8.53 -5.38
C LEU A 2 10.98 -9.21 -4.49
N ILE A 3 11.35 -10.21 -3.68
CA ILE A 3 10.39 -10.85 -2.75
C ILE A 3 9.82 -9.81 -1.76
N GLU A 4 10.67 -8.92 -1.27
CA GLU A 4 10.31 -7.83 -0.35
C GLU A 4 9.30 -6.85 -0.95
N ASP A 5 9.33 -6.65 -2.28
CA ASP A 5 8.39 -5.80 -2.99
C ASP A 5 6.97 -6.39 -2.93
N ILE A 6 6.90 -7.71 -3.11
CA ILE A 6 5.63 -8.45 -3.11
C ILE A 6 5.04 -8.47 -1.71
N ASP A 7 5.87 -8.70 -0.69
CA ASP A 7 5.43 -8.64 0.71
C ASP A 7 4.86 -7.25 1.07
N LEU A 8 5.50 -6.19 0.56
CA LEU A 8 5.01 -4.83 0.73
C LEU A 8 3.68 -4.60 -0.01
N MET A 9 3.55 -5.08 -1.25
CA MET A 9 2.31 -5.02 -2.03
C MET A 9 1.16 -5.80 -1.36
N ILE A 10 1.42 -7.01 -0.88
CA ILE A 10 0.47 -7.83 -0.11
C ILE A 10 0.03 -7.06 1.15
N GLY A 11 1.00 -6.48 1.87
CA GLY A 11 0.71 -5.69 3.06
C GLY A 11 -0.17 -4.47 2.76
N ALA A 12 0.15 -3.71 1.72
CA ALA A 12 -0.60 -2.53 1.30
C ALA A 12 -2.04 -2.90 0.89
N ARG A 13 -2.20 -3.96 0.06
CA ARG A 13 -3.52 -4.51 -0.31
C ARG A 13 -4.33 -4.86 0.93
N ARG A 14 -3.78 -5.65 1.85
CA ARG A 14 -4.48 -6.09 3.06
C ARG A 14 -4.94 -4.92 3.92
N ARG A 15 -4.11 -3.89 4.10
CA ARG A 15 -4.48 -2.72 4.92
C ARG A 15 -5.53 -1.85 4.24
N LEU A 16 -5.46 -1.65 2.92
CA LEU A 16 -6.53 -0.95 2.20
C LEU A 16 -7.85 -1.71 2.31
N LEU A 17 -7.85 -3.04 2.10
CA LEU A 17 -9.06 -3.85 2.20
C LEU A 17 -9.66 -3.83 3.62
N ALA A 18 -8.82 -3.94 4.66
CA ALA A 18 -9.27 -3.84 6.05
C ALA A 18 -9.85 -2.45 6.36
N TYR A 19 -9.25 -1.38 5.84
CA TYR A 19 -9.78 -0.03 5.96
C TYR A 19 -11.14 0.11 5.27
N ALA A 20 -11.28 -0.42 4.05
CA ALA A 20 -12.54 -0.37 3.32
C ALA A 20 -13.68 -1.11 4.02
N VAL A 21 -13.39 -2.29 4.59
CA VAL A 21 -14.36 -3.04 5.41
C VAL A 21 -14.80 -2.22 6.62
N ARG A 22 -13.83 -1.66 7.37
CA ARG A 22 -14.14 -0.84 8.56
C ARG A 22 -14.98 0.40 8.21
N ALA A 23 -14.62 1.11 7.14
CA ALA A 23 -15.37 2.27 6.69
C ALA A 23 -16.82 1.89 6.35
N SER A 24 -17.03 0.75 5.69
CA SER A 24 -18.37 0.22 5.41
C SER A 24 -19.16 -0.13 6.68
N GLU A 25 -18.51 -0.72 7.69
CA GLU A 25 -19.15 -1.05 8.98
C GLU A 25 -19.54 0.21 9.77
N GLN A 26 -18.82 1.31 9.56
CA GLN A 26 -19.02 2.59 10.24
C GLN A 26 -19.89 3.58 9.45
N GLU A 27 -20.46 3.15 8.31
CA GLU A 27 -21.19 4.03 7.37
C GLU A 27 -20.38 5.24 6.90
N GLU A 28 -19.04 5.12 6.89
CA GLU A 28 -18.12 6.14 6.41
C GLU A 28 -17.94 6.06 4.89
N LEU A 29 -17.95 7.23 4.24
CA LEU A 29 -17.67 7.35 2.82
C LEU A 29 -16.16 7.29 2.58
N LEU A 30 -15.72 6.26 1.85
CA LEU A 30 -14.37 6.18 1.30
C LEU A 30 -14.19 7.22 0.19
N ALA A 31 -12.97 7.75 0.07
CA ALA A 31 -12.60 8.51 -1.12
C ALA A 31 -12.79 7.64 -2.38
N PRO A 32 -13.26 8.22 -3.51
CA PRO A 32 -13.63 7.43 -4.70
C PRO A 32 -12.51 6.54 -5.25
N ASP A 33 -11.27 7.03 -5.23
CA ASP A 33 -10.06 6.32 -5.66
C ASP A 33 -9.74 5.13 -4.75
N LEU A 34 -9.85 5.30 -3.43
CA LEU A 34 -9.68 4.22 -2.45
C LEU A 34 -10.77 3.15 -2.62
N ALA A 35 -12.01 3.57 -2.88
CA ALA A 35 -13.13 2.66 -3.11
C ALA A 35 -12.94 1.84 -4.41
N GLU A 36 -12.55 2.49 -5.51
CA GLU A 36 -12.25 1.84 -6.80
C GLU A 36 -11.12 0.82 -6.64
N ALA A 37 -10.00 1.23 -6.04
CA ALA A 37 -8.84 0.36 -5.83
C ALA A 37 -9.16 -0.82 -4.90
N ALA A 38 -9.89 -0.58 -3.79
CA ALA A 38 -10.31 -1.65 -2.89
C ALA A 38 -11.27 -2.64 -3.59
N GLY A 39 -12.19 -2.13 -4.40
CA GLY A 39 -13.11 -2.95 -5.19
C GLY A 39 -12.39 -3.88 -6.16
N PHE A 40 -11.41 -3.35 -6.90
CA PHE A 40 -10.58 -4.11 -7.84
C PHE A 40 -9.71 -5.14 -7.11
N LEU A 41 -8.90 -4.71 -6.14
CA LEU A 41 -7.94 -5.57 -5.45
C LEU A 41 -8.60 -6.67 -4.61
N ARG A 42 -9.87 -6.52 -4.22
CA ARG A 42 -10.63 -7.57 -3.54
C ARG A 42 -10.89 -8.78 -4.45
N LEU A 43 -11.04 -8.55 -5.75
CA LEU A 43 -11.37 -9.58 -6.73
C LEU A 43 -10.13 -10.15 -7.44
N ASP A 44 -9.00 -9.46 -7.34
CA ASP A 44 -7.75 -9.85 -7.96
C ASP A 44 -6.96 -10.84 -7.08
N GLU A 45 -6.66 -12.03 -7.63
CA GLU A 45 -6.01 -13.13 -6.91
C GLU A 45 -4.49 -13.23 -7.18
N ARG A 46 -3.88 -12.28 -7.90
CA ARG A 46 -2.47 -12.36 -8.33
C ARG A 46 -1.49 -12.44 -7.17
N LEU A 47 -1.87 -11.91 -6.02
CA LEU A 47 -1.08 -11.91 -4.79
C LEU A 47 -1.44 -13.04 -3.81
N ASP A 48 -2.38 -13.94 -4.17
CA ASP A 48 -2.91 -14.99 -3.28
C ASP A 48 -2.33 -16.39 -3.55
N GLY A 49 -1.52 -16.54 -4.61
CA GLY A 49 -0.94 -17.82 -5.03
C GLY A 49 0.28 -18.29 -4.22
N PRO A 50 0.48 -19.62 -4.03
CA PRO A 50 1.65 -20.19 -3.35
C PRO A 50 2.93 -20.15 -4.20
N ILE A 51 2.78 -19.94 -5.51
CA ILE A 51 3.87 -19.83 -6.47
C ILE A 51 3.77 -18.44 -7.04
N PHE A 52 4.86 -17.68 -6.92
CA PHE A 52 5.10 -16.45 -7.65
C PHE A 52 4.76 -16.68 -9.13
N VAL A 53 3.58 -16.27 -9.55
CA VAL A 53 3.28 -16.14 -10.97
C VAL A 53 3.94 -14.84 -11.37
N GLU A 54 4.75 -14.84 -12.44
CA GLU A 54 5.15 -13.57 -13.05
C GLU A 54 3.88 -12.75 -13.23
N MET A 55 3.80 -11.61 -12.53
CA MET A 55 2.70 -10.69 -12.73
C MET A 55 2.72 -10.30 -14.20
N GLU A 56 1.73 -10.77 -14.96
CA GLU A 56 1.46 -10.22 -16.28
C GLU A 56 1.23 -8.72 -16.11
N VAL A 57 1.73 -7.93 -17.06
CA VAL A 57 1.53 -6.48 -17.07
C VAL A 57 0.02 -6.23 -17.16
N ASP A 58 -0.54 -5.67 -16.08
CA ASP A 58 -1.95 -5.29 -16.00
C ASP A 58 -2.03 -3.84 -15.48
N PRO A 59 -2.37 -2.89 -16.36
CA PRO A 59 -2.43 -1.47 -16.00
C PRO A 59 -3.45 -1.15 -14.90
N ASP A 60 -4.55 -1.89 -14.82
CA ASP A 60 -5.60 -1.66 -13.83
C ASP A 60 -5.15 -2.16 -12.44
N PHE A 61 -4.49 -3.32 -12.40
CA PHE A 61 -3.83 -3.81 -11.19
C PHE A 61 -2.74 -2.86 -10.73
N ASP A 62 -1.87 -2.43 -11.63
CA ASP A 62 -0.78 -1.50 -11.33
C ASP A 62 -1.32 -0.17 -10.80
N LYS A 63 -2.39 0.37 -11.42
CA LYS A 63 -3.10 1.56 -10.92
C LYS A 63 -3.68 1.33 -9.52
N ALA A 64 -4.39 0.24 -9.29
CA ALA A 64 -4.99 -0.05 -7.98
C ALA A 64 -3.93 -0.26 -6.89
N MET A 65 -2.81 -0.91 -7.24
CA MET A 65 -1.68 -1.09 -6.33
C MET A 65 -0.95 0.22 -6.02
N ARG A 66 -0.81 1.14 -6.98
CA ARG A 66 -0.28 2.49 -6.73
C ARG A 66 -1.12 3.23 -5.68
N VAL A 67 -2.44 3.11 -5.74
CA VAL A 67 -3.37 3.68 -4.75
C VAL A 67 -3.19 3.02 -3.38
N ALA A 68 -3.12 1.69 -3.32
CA ALA A 68 -2.89 0.97 -2.06
C ALA A 68 -1.55 1.33 -1.40
N LEU A 69 -0.49 1.50 -2.20
CA LEU A 69 0.83 1.93 -1.74
C LEU A 69 0.85 3.40 -1.29
N ALA A 70 0.11 4.28 -1.95
CA ALA A 70 -0.04 5.67 -1.51
C ALA A 70 -0.79 5.74 -0.16
N PHE A 71 -1.88 5.00 -0.03
CA PHE A 71 -2.60 4.83 1.23
C PHE A 71 -1.68 4.31 2.34
N GLU A 72 -0.92 3.24 2.06
CA GLU A 72 0.06 2.68 3.00
C GLU A 72 1.00 3.76 3.55
N ARG A 73 1.60 4.54 2.66
CA ARG A 73 2.52 5.62 3.01
C ARG A 73 1.87 6.67 3.89
N GLU A 74 0.61 7.01 3.64
CA GLU A 74 -0.10 8.02 4.44
C GLU A 74 -0.38 7.56 5.87
N GLN A 75 -0.53 6.25 6.08
CA GLN A 75 -0.75 5.64 7.39
C GLN A 75 0.53 5.43 8.18
N LEU A 76 1.69 5.51 7.53
CA LEU A 76 2.97 5.45 8.23
C LEU A 76 3.16 6.72 9.08
N PRO A 77 3.75 6.59 10.29
CA PRO A 77 3.98 7.74 11.15
C PRO A 77 4.85 8.77 10.43
N LYS A 78 4.29 9.96 10.19
CA LYS A 78 5.02 11.06 9.55
C LYS A 78 5.84 11.78 10.60
N GLY A 79 7.07 11.32 10.78
CA GLY A 79 8.02 11.92 11.69
C GLY A 79 8.02 11.31 13.10
N PRO A 80 8.95 11.75 13.94
CA PRO A 80 9.05 11.33 15.33
C PRO A 80 7.84 11.87 16.08
N GLN A 81 7.17 11.05 16.88
CA GLN A 81 6.30 11.58 17.92
C GLN A 81 7.22 12.17 18.99
N PRO A 82 7.32 13.51 19.14
CA PRO A 82 8.19 14.05 20.14
C PRO A 82 7.52 13.84 21.49
N LEU A 83 8.01 12.88 22.27
CA LEU A 83 7.96 13.04 23.72
C LEU A 83 8.84 14.25 24.03
N GLN A 84 8.32 15.20 24.80
CA GLN A 84 9.03 16.45 25.14
C GLN A 84 10.48 16.14 25.56
N GLY A 85 11.44 16.42 24.69
CA GLY A 85 12.88 16.35 24.98
C GLY A 85 13.75 15.38 24.18
N GLU A 86 13.21 14.55 23.26
CA GLU A 86 14.02 13.58 22.50
C GLU A 86 14.01 13.80 20.98
N SER A 87 15.14 13.39 20.36
CA SER A 87 15.53 13.66 18.97
C SER A 87 14.44 13.38 17.96
N SER A 88 14.39 14.23 16.93
CA SER A 88 13.46 14.12 15.82
C SER A 88 13.92 13.13 14.73
N ASP A 89 14.53 12.01 15.12
CA ASP A 89 15.02 11.02 14.16
C ASP A 89 13.93 9.99 13.84
N VAL A 90 13.59 9.89 12.56
CA VAL A 90 12.75 8.81 12.05
C VAL A 90 13.53 7.50 12.16
N PRO A 91 12.93 6.39 12.63
CA PRO A 91 13.63 5.11 12.65
C PRO A 91 14.05 4.66 11.25
N LEU A 92 15.28 4.13 11.09
CA LEU A 92 15.83 3.66 9.80
C LEU A 92 14.89 2.70 9.06
N TRP A 93 14.23 1.78 9.78
CA TRP A 93 13.28 0.83 9.19
C TRP A 93 12.07 1.51 8.53
N LEU A 94 11.71 2.72 8.98
CA LEU A 94 10.61 3.49 8.41
C LEU A 94 11.05 4.20 7.13
N GLU A 95 12.27 4.74 7.11
CA GLU A 95 12.86 5.34 5.91
C GLU A 95 12.99 4.28 4.80
N ASP A 96 13.55 3.11 5.12
CA ASP A 96 13.66 1.98 4.20
C ASP A 96 12.29 1.58 3.62
N ARG A 97 11.24 1.61 4.44
CA ARG A 97 9.88 1.28 4.02
C ARG A 97 9.29 2.36 3.10
N LEU A 98 9.51 3.64 3.39
CA LEU A 98 9.07 4.74 2.53
C LEU A 98 9.77 4.68 1.17
N ASP A 99 11.08 4.43 1.15
CA ASP A 99 11.85 4.30 -0.07
C ASP A 99 11.41 3.09 -0.91
N ALA A 100 11.11 1.95 -0.27
CA ALA A 100 10.56 0.78 -0.94
C ALA A 100 9.19 1.07 -1.58
N ILE A 101 8.32 1.83 -0.89
CA ILE A 101 7.02 2.24 -1.43
C ILE A 101 7.20 3.11 -2.67
N GLU A 102 8.04 4.15 -2.62
CA GLU A 102 8.22 5.05 -3.76
C GLU A 102 8.89 4.33 -4.94
N ARG A 103 9.88 3.48 -4.68
CA ARG A 103 10.49 2.64 -5.72
C ARG A 103 9.46 1.74 -6.41
N LEU A 104 8.54 1.14 -5.65
CA LEU A 104 7.50 0.30 -6.22
C LEU A 104 6.49 1.09 -7.03
N ARG A 105 6.04 2.25 -6.51
CA ARG A 105 5.11 3.13 -7.24
C ARG A 105 5.68 3.56 -8.58
N ALA A 106 6.97 3.94 -8.63
CA ALA A 106 7.65 4.26 -9.88
C ALA A 106 7.75 3.05 -10.83
N ARG A 107 7.93 1.84 -10.29
CA ARG A 107 8.02 0.59 -11.08
C ARG A 107 6.69 0.17 -11.71
N LEU A 108 5.58 0.46 -11.06
CA LEU A 108 4.22 0.18 -11.53
C LEU A 108 3.72 1.24 -12.53
N GLY A 109 4.61 2.15 -12.97
CA GLY A 109 4.35 3.15 -14.00
C GLY A 109 3.94 4.52 -13.45
N GLU A 110 4.40 5.58 -14.11
CA GLU A 110 3.74 6.89 -14.12
C GLU A 110 2.88 6.97 -15.39
N ASP A 111 1.77 7.70 -15.33
CA ASP A 111 0.93 7.97 -16.52
C ASP A 111 1.71 8.76 -17.59
#